data_AF-A0A0A0NHE1-F1
#
_entry.id   AF-A0A0A0NHE1-F1
#
_cell.length_a   1.000
_cell.length_b   1.000
_cell.length_c   1.000
_cell.angle_alpha   90.00
_cell.angle_beta   90.00
_cell.angle_gamma   90.00
#
_symmetry.space_group_name_H-M   'P 1'
#
loop_
_entity.id
_entity.type
_entity.pdbx_description
1 polymer ?
#
loop_
_entity_poly.entity_id
_entity_poly.type
_entity_poly.pdbx_seq_one_letter_code
_entity_poly.pdbx_strand_id
1 'polypeptide(L)'
;MGRWTKGIVVSAAAAHATYWVWESAERWESEARRANPDAGVGAGFIEGALATLAWLTLVPVLLWAGMRMLRERDNQLLVCMGSATWIILGTQLTEGGISRMETELFLLAFALLGGFLTLLRPTAPTER
;
A
#
# COMPACT_ATOMS: atom_id res chain seq x y z
N MET A 1 -6.34 -8.81 -21.79
CA MET A 1 -6.67 -7.94 -20.63
C MET A 1 -6.09 -6.55 -20.90
N GLY A 2 -6.92 -5.50 -20.86
CA GLY A 2 -6.44 -4.12 -21.09
C GLY A 2 -5.51 -3.65 -19.97
N ARG A 3 -4.61 -2.71 -20.26
CA ARG A 3 -3.66 -2.15 -19.27
C ARG A 3 -4.36 -1.57 -18.04
N TRP A 4 -5.49 -0.89 -18.24
CA TRP A 4 -6.33 -0.39 -17.16
C TRP A 4 -6.79 -1.50 -16.22
N THR A 5 -7.31 -2.60 -16.77
CA THR A 5 -7.76 -3.77 -15.99
C THR A 5 -6.60 -4.40 -15.22
N LYS A 6 -5.41 -4.48 -15.82
CA LYS A 6 -4.19 -4.95 -15.14
C LYS A 6 -3.81 -4.04 -13.96
N GLY A 7 -3.86 -2.72 -14.16
CA GLY A 7 -3.61 -1.72 -13.12
C GLY A 7 -4.58 -1.85 -11.94
N ILE A 8 -5.87 -2.04 -12.21
CA ILE A 8 -6.88 -2.28 -11.16
C ILE A 8 -6.57 -3.55 -10.38
N VAL A 9 -6.33 -4.67 -11.08
CA VAL A 9 -6.08 -5.96 -10.42
C VAL A 9 -4.82 -5.91 -9.56
N VAL A 10 -3.72 -5.36 -10.07
CA VAL A 10 -2.47 -5.24 -9.30
C VAL A 10 -2.64 -4.31 -8.11
N SER A 11 -3.33 -3.18 -8.28
CA SER A 11 -3.52 -2.21 -7.19
C SER A 11 -4.46 -2.74 -6.11
N ALA A 12 -5.54 -3.42 -6.50
CA ALA A 12 -6.44 -4.10 -5.57
C ALA A 12 -5.71 -5.20 -4.78
N ALA A 13 -4.92 -6.03 -5.46
CA ALA A 13 -4.14 -7.09 -4.82
C ALA A 13 -3.08 -6.53 -3.87
N ALA A 14 -2.36 -5.49 -4.28
CA ALA A 14 -1.36 -4.83 -3.45
C ALA A 14 -1.98 -4.22 -2.19
N ALA A 15 -3.10 -3.53 -2.34
CA ALA A 15 -3.79 -2.88 -1.22
C ALA A 15 -4.37 -3.92 -0.24
N HIS A 16 -5.01 -4.98 -0.74
CA HIS A 16 -5.52 -6.06 0.10
C HIS A 16 -4.41 -6.83 0.82
N ALA A 17 -3.32 -7.15 0.13
CA ALA A 17 -2.19 -7.83 0.75
C ALA A 17 -1.59 -6.98 1.89
N THR A 18 -1.47 -5.67 1.67
CA THR A 18 -0.95 -4.76 2.69
C THR A 18 -1.90 -4.61 3.87
N TYR A 19 -3.20 -4.54 3.61
CA TYR A 19 -4.23 -4.53 4.65
C TYR A 19 -4.20 -5.81 5.51
N TRP A 20 -4.06 -6.99 4.88
CA TRP A 20 -3.96 -8.27 5.59
C TRP A 20 -2.69 -8.35 6.46
N VAL A 21 -1.56 -7.87 5.96
CA VAL A 21 -0.31 -7.81 6.72
C VAL A 21 -0.48 -6.89 7.93
N TRP A 22 -1.11 -5.72 7.74
CA TRP A 22 -1.41 -4.78 8.82
C TRP A 22 -2.32 -5.40 9.89
N GLU A 23 -3.45 -5.97 9.49
CA GLU A 23 -4.42 -6.59 10.42
C GLU A 23 -3.79 -7.75 11.20
N SER A 24 -2.92 -8.54 10.56
CA SER A 24 -2.19 -9.63 11.22
C SER A 24 -1.19 -9.08 12.26
N ALA A 25 -0.50 -7.98 11.93
CA ALA A 25 0.43 -7.33 12.84
C ALA A 25 -0.29 -6.73 14.06
N GLU A 26 -1.42 -6.04 13.87
CA GLU A 26 -2.22 -5.51 14.98
C GLU A 26 -2.74 -6.60 15.92
N ARG A 27 -3.23 -7.72 15.34
CA ARG A 27 -3.67 -8.87 16.15
C ARG A 27 -2.52 -9.44 16.96
N TRP A 28 -1.35 -9.63 16.35
CA TRP A 28 -0.18 -10.13 17.04
C TRP A 28 0.30 -9.19 18.16
N GLU A 29 0.33 -7.87 17.91
CA GLU A 29 0.69 -6.87 18.90
C GLU A 29 -0.32 -6.83 20.07
N SER A 30 -1.61 -6.96 19.78
CA SER A 30 -2.68 -7.05 20.79
C SER A 30 -2.54 -8.30 21.67
N GLU A 31 -2.27 -9.45 21.06
CA GLU A 31 -2.01 -10.71 21.76
C GLU A 31 -0.73 -10.64 22.63
N ALA A 32 0.34 -10.06 22.10
CA ALA A 32 1.60 -9.87 22.81
C ALA A 32 1.44 -8.93 24.02
N ARG A 33 0.73 -7.80 23.87
CA ARG A 33 0.42 -6.88 24.98
C ARG A 33 -0.42 -7.54 26.08
N ARG A 34 -1.36 -8.40 25.71
CA ARG A 34 -2.16 -9.17 26.69
C ARG A 34 -1.31 -10.20 27.43
N ALA A 35 -0.35 -10.81 26.76
CA ALA A 35 0.52 -11.82 27.33
C ALA A 35 1.64 -11.23 28.22
N ASN A 36 2.12 -10.03 27.92
CA ASN A 36 3.16 -9.37 28.71
C ASN A 36 2.99 -7.83 28.72
N PRO A 37 2.25 -7.26 29.69
CA PRO A 37 1.97 -5.83 29.75
C PRO A 37 3.19 -4.96 30.13
N ASP A 38 4.29 -5.57 30.60
CA ASP A 38 5.46 -4.86 31.13
C ASP A 38 6.63 -4.78 30.14
N ALA A 39 6.45 -5.22 28.88
CA ALA A 39 7.46 -5.13 27.83
C ALA A 39 7.76 -3.64 27.52
N GLY A 40 8.88 -3.14 28.05
CA GLY A 40 9.21 -1.71 28.10
C GLY A 40 9.42 -1.02 26.75
N VAL A 41 9.33 0.32 26.80
CA VAL A 41 9.33 1.31 25.70
C VAL A 41 10.57 1.27 24.78
N GLY A 42 11.67 0.63 25.20
CA GLY A 42 12.95 0.63 24.47
C GLY A 42 13.08 -0.38 23.32
N ALA A 43 12.39 -1.53 23.40
CA ALA A 43 12.36 -2.51 22.30
C ALA A 43 11.45 -2.01 21.15
N GLY A 44 10.29 -1.47 21.51
CA GLY A 44 9.25 -1.06 20.58
C GLY A 44 9.63 0.06 19.60
N PHE A 45 10.71 0.82 19.83
CA PHE A 45 11.13 1.87 18.90
C PHE A 45 11.73 1.32 17.59
N ILE A 46 12.63 0.33 17.69
CA ILE A 46 13.24 -0.30 16.51
C ILE A 46 12.22 -1.15 15.77
N GLU A 47 11.39 -1.89 16.51
CA GLU A 47 10.29 -2.68 15.95
C GLU A 47 9.24 -1.79 15.30
N GLY A 48 8.88 -0.66 15.93
CA GLY A 48 7.98 0.34 15.36
C GLY A 48 8.54 0.96 14.08
N ALA A 49 9.82 1.36 14.06
CA ALA A 49 10.46 1.91 12.87
C ALA A 49 10.54 0.89 11.73
N LEU A 50 10.86 -0.38 12.02
CA LEU A 50 10.86 -1.46 11.03
C LEU A 50 9.46 -1.76 10.51
N ALA A 51 8.44 -1.74 11.37
CA ALA A 51 7.05 -1.91 10.98
C ALA A 51 6.59 -0.75 10.07
N THR A 52 6.93 0.49 10.42
CA THR A 52 6.65 1.66 9.58
C THR A 52 7.36 1.55 8.23
N LEU A 53 8.65 1.17 8.21
CA LEU A 53 9.40 1.00 6.95
C LEU A 53 8.85 -0.15 6.10
N ALA A 54 8.51 -1.28 6.71
CA ALA A 54 7.90 -2.41 6.02
C ALA A 54 6.56 -1.99 5.40
N TRP A 55 5.73 -1.29 6.16
CA TRP A 55 4.45 -0.77 5.69
C TRP A 55 4.59 0.27 4.57
N LEU A 56 5.57 1.19 4.68
CA LEU A 56 5.87 2.19 3.65
C LEU A 56 6.36 1.56 2.34
N THR A 57 7.10 0.45 2.42
CA THR A 57 7.74 -0.17 1.26
C THR A 57 6.90 -1.26 0.60
N LEU A 58 5.93 -1.87 1.32
CA LEU A 58 5.16 -3.01 0.82
C LEU A 58 4.37 -2.69 -0.45
N VAL A 59 3.59 -1.60 -0.45
CA VAL A 59 2.78 -1.19 -1.61
C VAL A 59 3.62 -0.82 -2.82
N PRO A 60 4.67 0.02 -2.73
CA PRO A 60 5.54 0.31 -3.87
C PRO A 60 6.12 -0.96 -4.49
N VAL A 61 6.58 -1.91 -3.65
CA VAL A 61 7.16 -3.18 -4.10
C VAL A 61 6.11 -4.05 -4.76
N LEU A 62 4.90 -4.17 -4.20
CA LEU A 62 3.81 -4.96 -4.76
C LEU A 62 3.29 -4.39 -6.09
N LEU A 63 3.14 -3.07 -6.18
CA LEU A 63 2.77 -2.38 -7.43
C LEU A 63 3.83 -2.61 -8.51
N TRP A 64 5.11 -2.43 -8.16
CA TRP A 64 6.22 -2.64 -9.08
C TRP A 64 6.30 -4.10 -9.54
N ALA A 65 6.28 -5.05 -8.61
CA ALA A 65 6.39 -6.48 -8.89
C ALA A 65 5.20 -7.00 -9.71
N GLY A 66 3.98 -6.60 -9.35
CA GLY A 66 2.76 -7.01 -10.05
C GLY A 66 2.74 -6.54 -11.50
N MET A 67 3.10 -5.28 -11.75
CA MET A 67 3.19 -4.79 -13.13
C MET A 67 4.35 -5.41 -13.91
N ARG A 68 5.47 -5.73 -13.23
CA ARG A 68 6.62 -6.41 -13.85
C ARG A 68 6.27 -7.84 -14.27
N MET A 69 5.51 -8.57 -13.45
CA MET A 69 4.97 -9.89 -13.79
C MET A 69 4.06 -9.84 -15.02
N LEU A 70 3.26 -8.76 -15.15
CA LEU A 70 2.38 -8.54 -16.30
C LEU A 70 3.10 -8.01 -17.56
N ARG A 71 4.44 -7.98 -17.54
CA ARG A 71 5.36 -7.51 -18.60
C ARG A 71 5.16 -6.05 -19.03
N GLU A 72 4.53 -5.23 -18.19
CA GLU A 72 4.39 -3.80 -18.45
C GLU A 72 5.65 -3.06 -17.96
N ARG A 73 6.31 -2.34 -18.85
CA ARG A 73 7.40 -1.40 -18.54
C ARG A 73 6.84 0.03 -18.72
N ASP A 74 7.37 1.02 -18.00
CA ASP A 74 6.85 2.41 -17.89
C ASP A 74 5.72 2.66 -16.87
N ASN A 75 5.76 1.97 -15.72
CA ASN A 75 4.77 2.17 -14.64
C ASN A 75 5.29 3.05 -13.49
N GLN A 76 6.26 3.93 -13.76
CA GLN A 76 6.85 4.81 -12.74
C GLN A 76 5.81 5.75 -12.12
N LEU A 77 4.88 6.29 -12.92
CA LEU A 77 3.78 7.11 -12.40
C LEU A 77 2.86 6.33 -11.45
N LEU A 78 2.52 5.08 -11.79
CA LEU A 78 1.75 4.20 -10.90
C LEU A 78 2.50 3.97 -9.59
N VAL A 79 3.79 3.62 -9.65
CA VAL A 79 4.57 3.34 -8.45
C VAL A 79 4.73 4.60 -7.61
N CYS A 80 5.10 5.74 -8.19
CA CYS A 80 5.31 6.99 -7.44
C CYS A 80 4.00 7.55 -6.87
N MET A 81 2.97 7.77 -7.69
CA MET A 81 1.71 8.34 -7.21
C MET A 81 0.91 7.34 -6.37
N GLY A 82 0.90 6.06 -6.74
CA GLY A 82 0.29 5.02 -5.92
C GLY A 82 0.93 4.92 -4.52
N SER A 83 2.25 5.04 -4.42
CA SER A 83 2.92 5.08 -3.12
C SER A 83 2.58 6.33 -2.33
N ALA A 84 2.55 7.51 -2.96
CA ALA A 84 2.20 8.75 -2.28
C ALA A 84 0.76 8.71 -1.74
N THR A 85 -0.19 8.26 -2.56
CA THR A 85 -1.59 8.10 -2.14
C THR A 85 -1.72 7.07 -1.02
N TRP A 86 -0.97 5.97 -1.07
CA TRP A 86 -0.95 4.97 -0.01
C TRP A 86 -0.48 5.55 1.33
N ILE A 87 0.59 6.34 1.34
CA ILE A 87 1.11 6.97 2.57
C ILE A 87 0.05 7.89 3.19
N ILE A 88 -0.57 8.74 2.37
CA ILE A 88 -1.62 9.68 2.84
C ILE A 88 -2.81 8.91 3.41
N LEU A 89 -3.35 7.94 2.65
CA LEU A 89 -4.47 7.11 3.10
C LEU A 89 -4.13 6.33 4.36
N GLY A 90 -2.93 5.77 4.40
CA GLY A 90 -2.43 5.00 5.50
C GLY A 90 -2.36 5.79 6.80
N THR A 91 -1.86 7.03 6.75
CA THR A 91 -1.83 7.92 7.93
C THR A 91 -3.23 8.24 8.45
N GLN A 92 -4.20 8.42 7.55
CA GLN A 92 -5.61 8.68 7.93
C GLN A 92 -6.26 7.45 8.58
N LEU A 93 -5.99 6.25 8.06
CA LEU A 93 -6.45 4.98 8.62
C LEU A 93 -5.91 4.73 10.03
N THR A 94 -4.69 5.16 10.33
CA THR A 94 -4.09 4.99 11.67
C THR A 94 -4.54 6.04 12.69
N GLU A 95 -4.97 7.22 12.24
CA GLU A 95 -5.40 8.32 13.12
C GLU A 95 -6.90 8.30 13.45
N GLY A 96 -7.73 7.76 12.55
CA GLY A 96 -9.17 7.66 12.73
C GLY A 96 -9.60 6.23 13.05
N GLY A 97 -10.57 6.07 13.96
CA GLY A 97 -11.30 4.80 14.12
C GLY A 97 -12.19 4.55 12.89
N ILE A 98 -11.55 4.30 11.74
CA ILE A 98 -12.19 4.18 10.44
C ILE A 98 -13.04 2.92 10.40
N SER A 99 -14.28 3.06 9.96
CA SER A 99 -15.19 1.93 9.85
C SER A 99 -14.75 0.98 8.75
N ARG A 100 -15.12 -0.31 8.86
CA ARG A 100 -14.83 -1.32 7.84
C ARG A 100 -15.31 -0.89 6.43
N MET A 101 -16.44 -0.18 6.37
CA MET A 101 -17.00 0.30 5.10
C MET A 101 -16.13 1.37 4.46
N GLU A 102 -15.59 2.31 5.25
CA GLU A 102 -14.67 3.33 4.76
C GLU A 102 -13.37 2.71 4.25
N THR A 103 -12.81 1.72 4.97
CA THR A 103 -11.62 0.98 4.52
C THR A 103 -11.84 0.31 3.16
N GLU A 104 -12.95 -0.40 2.97
CA GLU A 104 -13.29 -1.02 1.68
C GLU A 104 -13.43 0.02 0.56
N LEU A 105 -14.04 1.18 0.86
CA LEU A 105 -14.23 2.27 -0.09
C LEU A 105 -12.89 2.91 -0.48
N PHE A 106 -11.95 3.01 0.47
CA PHE A 106 -10.58 3.44 0.21
C PHE A 106 -9.79 2.45 -0.65
N LEU A 107 -9.91 1.14 -0.36
CA LEU A 107 -9.26 0.10 -1.17
C LEU A 107 -9.81 0.11 -2.61
N LEU A 108 -11.12 0.31 -2.77
CA LEU A 108 -11.76 0.47 -4.08
C LEU A 108 -11.24 1.71 -4.82
N ALA A 109 -11.22 2.86 -4.14
CA ALA A 109 -10.71 4.11 -4.72
C ALA A 109 -9.24 3.98 -5.15
N PHE A 110 -8.41 3.33 -4.33
CA PHE A 110 -7.02 3.04 -4.64
C PHE A 110 -6.87 2.14 -5.86
N ALA A 111 -7.68 1.09 -5.97
CA ALA A 111 -7.66 0.19 -7.11
C ALA A 111 -8.04 0.93 -8.42
N LEU A 112 -9.08 1.77 -8.38
CA LEU A 112 -9.51 2.58 -9.51
C LEU A 112 -8.45 3.60 -9.91
N LEU A 113 -7.83 4.27 -8.94
CA LEU A 113 -6.73 5.20 -9.16
C LEU A 113 -5.54 4.49 -9.82
N GLY A 114 -5.17 3.31 -9.34
CA GLY A 114 -4.10 2.53 -9.94
C GLY A 114 -4.39 2.13 -11.39
N GLY A 115 -5.62 1.70 -11.67
CA GLY A 115 -6.10 1.53 -13.05
C GLY A 115 -5.92 2.79 -13.90
N PHE A 116 -6.36 3.94 -13.39
CA PHE A 116 -6.25 5.23 -14.07
C PHE A 116 -4.78 5.65 -14.33
N LEU A 117 -3.91 5.53 -13.33
CA LEU A 117 -2.50 5.89 -13.43
C LEU A 117 -1.75 5.05 -14.49
N THR A 118 -2.14 3.80 -14.71
CA THR A 118 -1.54 2.98 -15.79
C THR A 118 -1.87 3.44 -17.21
N LEU A 119 -2.89 4.29 -17.37
CA LEU A 119 -3.24 4.91 -18.65
C LEU A 119 -2.36 6.11 -18.98
N LEU A 120 -1.83 6.80 -17.97
CA LEU A 120 -0.97 7.96 -18.15
C LEU A 120 0.42 7.50 -18.62
N ARG A 121 0.76 7.81 -19.87
CA ARG A 121 2.15 7.66 -20.35
C ARG A 121 2.94 8.91 -19.97
N PRO A 122 4.19 8.77 -19.50
CA PRO A 122 5.15 9.85 -19.59
C PRO A 122 5.29 10.22 -21.07
N THR A 123 4.86 11.41 -21.46
CA THR A 123 5.21 11.96 -22.77
C THR A 123 6.71 12.19 -22.74
N ALA A 124 7.46 11.43 -23.54
CA ALA A 124 8.88 11.68 -23.72
C ALA A 124 9.07 13.15 -24.13
N PRO A 125 10.05 13.88 -23.58
CA PRO A 125 10.39 15.19 -24.09
C PRO A 125 10.74 15.01 -25.57
N THR A 126 9.98 15.66 -26.44
CA THR A 126 10.32 15.79 -27.85
C THR A 126 11.67 16.48 -27.91
N GLU A 127 12.74 15.73 -28.17
CA GLU A 127 14.05 16.30 -28.49
C GLU A 127 13.82 17.32 -29.62
N ARG A 128 14.17 18.58 -29.36
CA ARG A 128 14.28 19.64 -30.35
C ARG A 128 15.75 19.81 -30.70
#